data_AF-A0A2V9LZB9-F1
#
_entry.id   AF-A0A2V9LZB9-F1
#
_cell.length_a   1.000
_cell.length_b   1.000
_cell.length_c   1.000
_cell.angle_alpha   90.00
_cell.angle_beta   90.00
_cell.angle_gamma   90.00
#
_symmetry.space_group_name_H-M   'P 1'
#
loop_
_entity.id
_entity.type
_entity.pdbx_description
1 polymer ?
#
loop_
_entity_poly.entity_id
_entity_poly.type
_entity_poly.pdbx_seq_one_letter_code
_entity_poly.pdbx_strand_id
1 'polypeptide(L)'
;MGHIYSSLARIIYNRRAMRDPALHRLAQELEWLGCELEFYGHKHALEGFPNAGPTWKTFQAKRRGVMATTSKIERELKSSVRFNPTRLVGIEYPMDSALDSVAELFAALEDIKNSSQSAVHALPGKVRNFTHMVDNYLGADQVSVP
;
A
#
# COMPACT_ATOMS: atom_id res chain seq x y z
N MET A 1 28.82 -11.61 -29.55
CA MET A 1 28.86 -10.53 -28.53
C MET A 1 27.56 -9.72 -28.38
N GLY A 2 26.42 -10.10 -28.98
CA GLY A 2 25.17 -9.31 -28.94
C GLY A 2 24.04 -9.83 -28.02
N HIS A 3 24.13 -11.06 -27.49
CA HIS A 3 23.03 -11.67 -26.74
C HIS A 3 23.09 -11.45 -25.21
N ILE A 4 24.25 -11.11 -24.65
CA ILE A 4 24.42 -10.95 -23.19
C ILE A 4 23.90 -9.58 -22.72
N TYR A 5 24.06 -8.54 -23.55
CA TYR A 5 23.59 -7.19 -23.25
C TYR A 5 22.06 -7.07 -23.23
N SER A 6 21.35 -7.87 -24.02
CA SER A 6 19.88 -7.89 -24.04
C SER A 6 19.29 -8.49 -22.76
N SER A 7 19.86 -9.60 -22.27
CA SER A 7 19.43 -10.23 -21.02
C SER A 7 19.75 -9.39 -19.79
N LEU A 8 20.93 -8.76 -19.74
CA LEU A 8 21.29 -7.85 -18.64
C LEU A 8 20.45 -6.56 -18.64
N ALA A 9 20.17 -5.99 -19.82
CA ALA A 9 19.27 -4.84 -19.93
C ALA A 9 17.85 -5.19 -19.47
N ARG A 10 17.36 -6.41 -19.77
CA ARG A 10 16.04 -6.89 -19.34
C ARG A 10 15.98 -7.18 -17.84
N ILE A 11 17.05 -7.71 -17.25
CA ILE A 11 17.17 -7.91 -15.79
C ILE A 11 17.25 -6.56 -15.06
N ILE A 12 17.98 -5.59 -15.60
CA ILE A 12 18.08 -4.23 -15.03
C ILE A 12 16.75 -3.48 -15.20
N TYR A 13 16.03 -3.67 -16.31
CA TYR A 13 14.70 -3.10 -16.53
C TYR A 13 13.66 -3.76 -15.61
N ASN A 14 13.74 -5.07 -15.37
CA ASN A 14 12.93 -5.77 -14.36
C ASN A 14 13.29 -5.32 -12.94
N ARG A 15 14.57 -5.13 -12.60
CA ARG A 15 15.00 -4.63 -11.27
C ARG A 15 14.56 -3.19 -11.01
N ARG A 16 14.55 -2.31 -12.03
CA ARG A 16 14.00 -0.95 -11.89
C ARG A 16 12.48 -0.91 -11.79
N ALA A 17 11.79 -1.96 -12.23
CA ALA A 17 10.36 -2.12 -11.99
C ALA A 17 10.01 -2.56 -10.55
N MET A 18 10.99 -2.95 -9.71
CA MET A 18 10.78 -3.45 -8.34
C MET A 18 10.81 -2.40 -7.22
N ARG A 19 10.92 -1.11 -7.55
CA ARG A 19 10.16 -0.12 -6.78
C ARG A 19 8.93 0.09 -7.61
N ASP A 20 7.77 -0.43 -7.21
CA ASP A 20 6.55 0.06 -7.83
C ASP A 20 6.34 1.48 -7.28
N PRO A 21 6.67 2.55 -8.04
CA PRO A 21 6.44 3.90 -7.55
C PRO A 21 4.95 4.13 -7.32
N ALA A 22 4.05 3.34 -7.93
CA ALA A 22 2.62 3.42 -7.64
C ALA A 22 2.32 2.92 -6.23
N LEU A 23 2.78 1.72 -5.83
CA LEU A 23 2.51 1.17 -4.50
C LEU A 23 3.01 2.08 -3.36
N HIS A 24 4.25 2.54 -3.45
CA HIS A 24 4.81 3.45 -2.44
C HIS A 24 4.08 4.81 -2.41
N ARG A 25 3.76 5.39 -3.58
CA ARG A 25 2.97 6.65 -3.64
C ARG A 25 1.57 6.46 -3.05
N LEU A 26 0.92 5.34 -3.34
CA LEU A 26 -0.41 5.04 -2.80
C LEU A 26 -0.37 4.86 -1.28
N ALA A 27 0.70 4.26 -0.73
CA ALA A 27 0.89 4.15 0.71
C ALA A 27 1.05 5.54 1.37
N GLN A 28 1.86 6.42 0.79
CA GLN A 28 2.00 7.81 1.25
C GLN A 28 0.69 8.61 1.13
N GLU A 29 -0.06 8.43 0.05
CA GLU A 29 -1.38 9.05 -0.13
C GLU A 29 -2.36 8.54 0.95
N LEU A 30 -2.34 7.25 1.23
CA LEU A 30 -3.16 6.64 2.28
C LEU A 30 -2.79 7.17 3.67
N GLU A 31 -1.50 7.36 3.94
CA GLU A 31 -1.01 7.95 5.19
C GLU A 31 -1.55 9.37 5.40
N TRP A 32 -1.45 10.21 4.36
CA TRP A 32 -1.98 11.56 4.40
C TRP A 32 -3.50 11.57 4.62
N LEU A 33 -4.23 10.75 3.85
CA LEU A 33 -5.69 10.63 3.96
C LEU A 33 -6.12 10.13 5.34
N GLY A 34 -5.38 9.20 5.94
CA GLY A 34 -5.65 8.69 7.28
C GLY A 34 -5.49 9.78 8.35
N CYS A 35 -4.46 10.61 8.25
CA CYS A 35 -4.26 11.76 9.15
C CYS A 35 -5.35 12.82 8.96
N GLU A 36 -5.69 13.17 7.72
CA GLU A 36 -6.78 14.14 7.46
C GLU A 36 -8.13 13.63 7.96
N LEU A 37 -8.42 12.33 7.78
CA LEU A 37 -9.68 11.76 8.23
C LEU A 37 -9.82 11.82 9.76
N GLU A 38 -8.73 11.56 10.50
CA GLU A 38 -8.69 11.74 11.94
C GLU A 38 -8.92 13.20 12.35
N PHE A 39 -8.23 14.14 11.72
CA PHE A 39 -8.41 15.57 11.98
C PHE A 39 -9.89 16.00 11.79
N TYR A 40 -10.51 15.61 10.68
CA TYR A 40 -11.92 15.94 10.43
C TYR A 40 -12.88 15.17 11.35
N GLY A 41 -12.51 13.96 11.78
CA GLY A 41 -13.27 13.20 12.78
C GLY A 41 -13.27 13.90 14.14
N HIS A 42 -12.11 14.38 14.58
CA HIS A 42 -11.98 15.17 15.80
C HIS A 42 -12.76 16.48 15.70
N LYS A 43 -12.63 17.20 14.58
CA LYS A 43 -13.40 18.43 14.35
C LYS A 43 -14.91 18.19 14.35
N HIS A 44 -15.38 17.12 13.71
CA HIS A 44 -16.79 16.73 13.71
C HIS A 44 -17.29 16.37 15.11
N ALA A 45 -16.45 15.76 15.95
CA ALA A 45 -16.75 15.49 17.35
C ALA A 45 -16.88 16.78 18.17
N LEU A 46 -15.99 17.76 17.98
CA LEU A 46 -16.06 19.07 18.63
C LEU A 46 -17.33 19.86 18.25
N GLU A 47 -17.85 19.64 17.05
CA GLU A 47 -19.13 20.20 16.59
C GLU A 47 -20.36 19.46 17.16
N GLY A 48 -20.16 18.40 17.96
CA GLY A 48 -21.24 17.62 18.58
C GLY A 48 -21.84 16.53 17.69
N PHE A 49 -21.05 16.00 16.73
CA PHE A 49 -21.49 15.00 15.76
C PHE A 49 -22.78 15.38 15.01
N PRO A 50 -22.86 16.57 14.39
CA PRO A 50 -24.09 17.05 13.76
C PRO A 50 -24.55 16.19 12.57
N ASN A 51 -23.73 15.24 12.12
CA ASN A 51 -23.95 14.37 10.94
C ASN A 51 -24.43 15.14 9.68
N ALA A 52 -24.10 16.42 9.61
CA ALA A 52 -24.51 17.38 8.61
C ALA A 52 -23.49 18.52 8.52
N GLY A 53 -23.65 19.39 7.53
CA GLY A 53 -22.77 20.55 7.34
C GLY A 53 -21.46 20.25 6.60
N PRO A 54 -20.61 21.28 6.44
CA PRO A 54 -19.40 21.19 5.61
C PRO A 54 -18.34 20.23 6.20
N THR A 55 -18.12 20.26 7.52
CA THR A 55 -17.17 19.36 8.20
C THR A 55 -17.54 17.89 7.99
N TRP A 56 -18.82 17.53 8.16
CA TRP A 56 -19.31 16.18 7.90
C TRP A 56 -19.12 15.75 6.43
N LYS A 57 -19.44 16.63 5.48
CA LYS A 57 -19.24 16.35 4.04
C LYS A 57 -17.77 16.09 3.72
N THR A 58 -16.86 16.89 4.28
CA THR A 58 -15.41 16.71 4.11
C THR A 58 -14.94 15.42 4.75
N PHE A 59 -15.36 15.13 5.99
CA PHE A 59 -15.08 13.86 6.67
C PHE A 59 -15.50 12.65 5.81
N GLN A 60 -16.74 12.67 5.29
CA GLN A 60 -17.22 11.61 4.40
C GLN A 60 -16.42 11.51 3.11
N ALA A 61 -16.00 12.64 2.52
CA ALA A 61 -15.17 12.65 1.33
C ALA A 61 -13.79 12.03 1.59
N LYS A 62 -13.14 12.38 2.71
CA LYS A 62 -11.87 11.78 3.12
C LYS A 62 -12.01 10.29 3.40
N ARG A 63 -13.11 9.86 4.05
CA ARG A 63 -13.41 8.44 4.27
C ARG A 63 -13.55 7.66 2.97
N ARG A 64 -14.26 8.22 1.98
CA ARG A 64 -14.32 7.62 0.62
C ARG A 64 -12.95 7.58 -0.04
N GLY A 65 -12.13 8.61 0.16
CA GLY A 65 -10.73 8.65 -0.29
C GLY A 65 -9.93 7.47 0.25
N VAL A 66 -9.95 7.23 1.56
CA VAL A 66 -9.28 6.08 2.21
C VAL A 66 -9.75 4.75 1.59
N MET A 67 -11.06 4.56 1.40
CA MET A 67 -11.61 3.33 0.80
C MET A 67 -11.19 3.14 -0.67
N ALA A 68 -11.14 4.24 -1.44
CA ALA A 68 -10.71 4.19 -2.83
C ALA A 68 -9.21 3.89 -2.94
N THR A 69 -8.38 4.52 -2.11
CA THR A 69 -6.92 4.33 -2.13
C THR A 69 -6.54 2.94 -1.64
N THR A 70 -7.16 2.42 -0.57
CA THR A 70 -6.97 1.01 -0.16
C THR A 70 -7.32 0.03 -1.27
N SER A 71 -8.40 0.27 -2.02
CA SER A 71 -8.78 -0.58 -3.17
C SER A 71 -7.78 -0.51 -4.33
N LYS A 72 -7.12 0.64 -4.56
CA LYS A 72 -6.03 0.75 -5.55
C LYS A 72 -4.82 -0.06 -5.12
N ILE A 73 -4.41 0.09 -3.85
CA ILE A 73 -3.29 -0.66 -3.27
C ILE A 73 -3.53 -2.17 -3.39
N GLU A 74 -4.74 -2.64 -3.05
CA GLU A 74 -5.06 -4.06 -3.22
C GLU A 74 -4.89 -4.55 -4.66
N ARG A 75 -5.25 -3.73 -5.64
CA ARG A 75 -5.09 -4.08 -7.07
C ARG A 75 -3.62 -4.15 -7.46
N GLU A 76 -2.79 -3.24 -6.96
CA GLU A 76 -1.33 -3.28 -7.18
C GLU A 76 -0.73 -4.53 -6.55
N LEU A 77 -1.01 -4.82 -5.27
CA LEU A 77 -0.53 -6.02 -4.59
C LEU A 77 -0.98 -7.31 -5.30
N LYS A 78 -2.25 -7.40 -5.73
CA LYS A 78 -2.75 -8.54 -6.52
C LYS A 78 -2.02 -8.67 -7.86
N SER A 79 -1.65 -7.56 -8.49
CA SER A 79 -0.93 -7.56 -9.77
C SER A 79 0.52 -8.01 -9.58
N SER A 80 1.18 -7.63 -8.48
CA SER A 80 2.52 -8.09 -8.12
C SER A 80 2.55 -9.61 -7.94
N VAL A 81 1.55 -10.21 -7.26
CA VAL A 81 1.47 -11.67 -7.09
C VAL A 81 1.21 -12.41 -8.41
N ARG A 82 0.41 -11.82 -9.31
CA ARG A 82 0.13 -12.41 -10.63
C ARG A 82 1.37 -12.46 -11.52
N PHE A 83 2.24 -11.45 -11.42
CA PHE A 83 3.50 -11.42 -12.15
C PHE A 83 4.57 -12.24 -11.42
N ASN A 84 4.44 -13.55 -11.47
CA ASN A 84 5.36 -14.48 -10.82
C ASN A 84 6.50 -14.89 -11.79
N PRO A 85 7.72 -14.35 -11.63
CA PRO A 85 8.84 -14.69 -12.50
C PRO A 85 9.25 -16.17 -12.38
N THR A 86 9.05 -16.85 -11.25
CA THR A 86 9.31 -18.30 -11.16
C THR A 86 8.45 -19.09 -12.14
N ARG A 87 7.17 -18.72 -12.28
CA ARG A 87 6.26 -19.33 -13.29
C ARG A 87 6.60 -18.94 -14.73
N LEU A 88 7.27 -17.81 -14.95
CA LEU A 88 7.56 -17.26 -16.27
C LEU A 88 8.98 -17.59 -16.80
N VAL A 89 9.97 -17.71 -15.91
CA VAL A 89 11.40 -17.87 -16.26
C VAL A 89 12.12 -18.97 -15.47
N GLY A 90 11.43 -19.70 -14.59
CA GLY A 90 12.01 -20.84 -13.86
C GLY A 90 13.08 -20.47 -12.85
N ILE A 91 13.17 -19.20 -12.45
CA ILE A 91 14.08 -18.74 -11.40
C ILE A 91 13.42 -19.01 -10.04
N GLU A 92 14.13 -19.71 -9.16
CA GLU A 92 13.72 -19.99 -7.79
C GLU A 92 13.63 -18.66 -7.02
N TYR A 93 12.39 -18.17 -6.84
CA TYR A 93 12.09 -16.98 -6.05
C TYR A 93 11.65 -17.46 -4.67
N PRO A 94 12.04 -16.80 -3.57
CA PRO A 94 11.59 -17.16 -2.22
C PRO A 94 10.09 -16.83 -2.09
N MET A 95 9.27 -17.73 -2.61
CA MET A 95 7.83 -17.56 -2.79
C MET A 95 7.12 -17.45 -1.45
N ASP A 96 7.49 -18.26 -0.47
CA ASP A 96 6.76 -18.33 0.80
C ASP A 96 6.89 -17.02 1.59
N SER A 97 8.12 -16.50 1.76
CA SER A 97 8.34 -15.23 2.48
C SER A 97 7.72 -14.01 1.77
N ALA A 98 7.71 -14.00 0.43
CA ALA A 98 7.10 -12.92 -0.33
C ALA A 98 5.56 -12.98 -0.29
N LEU A 99 4.98 -14.18 -0.35
CA LEU A 99 3.53 -14.39 -0.22
C LEU A 99 3.06 -14.05 1.20
N ASP A 100 3.83 -14.42 2.22
CA ASP A 100 3.55 -14.07 3.62
C ASP A 100 3.57 -12.55 3.81
N SER A 101 4.60 -11.86 3.29
CA SER A 101 4.69 -10.39 3.35
C SER A 101 3.50 -9.71 2.65
N VAL A 102 3.06 -10.24 1.52
CA VAL A 102 1.87 -9.72 0.81
C VAL A 102 0.58 -10.01 1.59
N ALA A 103 0.46 -11.17 2.23
CA ALA A 103 -0.68 -11.50 3.07
C ALA A 103 -0.78 -10.56 4.29
N GLU A 104 0.35 -10.24 4.92
CA GLU A 104 0.42 -9.24 5.99
C GLU A 104 -0.01 -7.85 5.52
N LEU A 105 0.42 -7.42 4.32
CA LEU A 105 -0.02 -6.15 3.73
C LEU A 105 -1.54 -6.12 3.47
N PHE A 106 -2.13 -7.23 3.02
CA PHE A 106 -3.60 -7.32 2.88
C PHE A 106 -4.32 -7.24 4.22
N ALA A 107 -3.82 -7.93 5.25
CA ALA A 107 -4.39 -7.88 6.59
C ALA A 107 -4.35 -6.45 7.17
N ALA A 108 -3.23 -5.75 7.00
CA ALA A 108 -3.08 -4.36 7.42
C ALA A 108 -4.04 -3.42 6.67
N LEU A 109 -4.26 -3.61 5.36
CA LEU A 109 -5.23 -2.85 4.58
C LEU A 109 -6.67 -3.08 5.05
N GLU A 110 -7.03 -4.32 5.37
CA GLU A 110 -8.35 -4.65 5.91
C GLU A 110 -8.60 -3.95 7.25
N ASP A 111 -7.60 -3.96 8.13
CA ASP A 111 -7.64 -3.27 9.41
C ASP A 111 -7.76 -1.73 9.25
N ILE A 112 -7.08 -1.14 8.26
CA ILE A 112 -7.23 0.28 7.92
C ILE A 112 -8.65 0.58 7.42
N LYS A 113 -9.22 -0.25 6.55
CA LYS A 113 -10.59 -0.08 6.05
C LYS A 113 -11.59 -0.11 7.20
N ASN A 114 -11.48 -1.09 8.09
CA ASN A 114 -12.34 -1.21 9.28
C ASN A 114 -12.19 0.00 10.20
N SER A 115 -10.95 0.40 10.50
CA SER A 115 -10.67 1.56 11.36
C SER A 115 -11.19 2.87 10.77
N SER A 116 -11.20 3.02 9.45
CA SER A 116 -11.76 4.21 8.79
C SER A 116 -13.27 4.36 8.94
N GLN A 117 -13.96 3.29 9.32
CA GLN A 117 -15.41 3.28 9.54
C GLN A 117 -15.77 3.45 11.01
N SER A 118 -15.04 2.80 11.91
CA SER A 118 -15.43 2.65 13.32
C SER A 118 -14.45 3.22 14.34
N ALA A 119 -13.18 3.41 13.97
CA ALA A 119 -12.10 3.76 14.91
C ALA A 119 -11.09 4.73 14.28
N VAL A 120 -11.59 5.87 13.79
CA VAL A 120 -10.79 6.83 13.01
C VAL A 120 -9.59 7.37 13.80
N HIS A 121 -9.71 7.53 15.11
CA HIS A 121 -8.62 7.95 16.00
C HIS A 121 -7.39 7.02 15.95
N ALA A 122 -7.57 5.75 15.62
CA ALA A 122 -6.49 4.77 15.51
C ALA A 122 -5.82 4.75 14.13
N LEU A 123 -6.38 5.44 13.12
CA LEU A 123 -5.87 5.40 11.76
C LEU A 123 -4.45 5.91 11.60
N PRO A 124 -4.02 7.05 12.17
CA PRO A 124 -2.70 7.61 11.90
C PRO A 124 -1.55 6.63 12.20
N GLY A 125 -1.67 5.85 13.29
CA GLY A 125 -0.69 4.81 13.62
C GLY A 125 -0.71 3.66 12.62
N LYS A 126 -1.90 3.18 12.24
CA LYS A 126 -2.06 2.06 11.30
C LYS A 126 -1.55 2.39 9.90
N VAL A 127 -1.85 3.58 9.38
CA VAL A 127 -1.42 3.99 8.04
C VAL A 127 0.10 4.23 7.97
N ARG A 128 0.72 4.77 9.03
CA ARG A 128 2.20 4.87 9.12
C ARG A 128 2.86 3.50 9.16
N ASN A 129 2.33 2.60 9.99
CA ASN A 129 2.84 1.22 10.04
C ASN A 129 2.73 0.56 8.66
N PHE A 130 1.61 0.76 7.97
CA PHE A 130 1.43 0.26 6.61
C PHE A 130 2.47 0.84 5.62
N THR A 131 2.76 2.14 5.66
CA THR A 131 3.84 2.74 4.86
C THR A 131 5.18 2.06 5.13
N HIS A 132 5.53 1.83 6.40
CA HIS A 132 6.75 1.10 6.76
C HIS A 132 6.76 -0.34 6.25
N MET A 133 5.63 -1.05 6.31
CA MET A 133 5.52 -2.41 5.77
C MET A 133 5.74 -2.42 4.24
N VAL A 134 5.18 -1.44 3.53
CA VAL A 134 5.40 -1.29 2.08
C VAL A 134 6.86 -0.98 1.78
N ASP A 135 7.51 -0.12 2.57
CA ASP A 135 8.93 0.18 2.42
C ASP A 135 9.82 -1.05 2.64
N ASN A 136 9.50 -1.86 3.65
CA ASN A 136 10.19 -3.12 3.92
C ASN A 136 9.99 -4.13 2.79
N TYR A 137 8.75 -4.28 2.30
CA TYR A 137 8.42 -5.16 1.19
C TYR A 137 9.19 -4.80 -0.09
N LEU A 138 9.22 -3.51 -0.44
CA LEU A 138 9.98 -3.00 -1.59
C LEU A 138 11.51 -2.99 -1.37
N GLY A 139 11.95 -3.04 -0.11
CA GLY A 139 13.37 -3.12 0.28
C GLY A 139 13.92 -4.54 0.30
N ALA A 140 13.11 -5.54 0.69
CA ALA A 140 13.50 -6.95 0.78
C ALA A 140 13.94 -7.52 -0.58
N ASP A 141 13.36 -7.06 -1.67
CA ASP A 141 13.75 -7.41 -3.05
C ASP A 141 15.18 -6.96 -3.45
N GLN A 142 15.88 -6.18 -2.60
CA GLN A 142 17.22 -5.65 -2.90
C GLN A 142 18.39 -6.47 -2.30
N VAL A 143 18.15 -7.37 -1.34
CA VAL A 143 19.24 -7.96 -0.51
C VAL A 143 19.82 -9.27 -1.08
N SER A 144 19.26 -9.85 -2.14
CA SER A 144 19.73 -11.13 -2.69
C SER A 144 20.86 -10.98 -3.74
N VAL A 145 22.08 -10.60 -3.34
CA VAL A 145 23.33 -10.88 -4.10
C VAL A 145 24.56 -10.92 -3.16
N PRO A 146 25.23 -12.08 -2.98
CA PRO A 146 26.69 -12.13 -2.82
C PRO A 146 27.42 -12.07 -4.17
#